data_AF-A0A2E2L4X0-F1
#
_entry.id   AF-A0A2E2L4X0-F1
#
_cell.length_a   1.000
_cell.length_b   1.000
_cell.length_c   1.000
_cell.angle_alpha   90.00
_cell.angle_beta   90.00
_cell.angle_gamma   90.00
#
_symmetry.space_group_name_H-M   'P 1'
#
loop_
_entity.id
_entity.type
_entity.pdbx_description
1 polymer ?
#
loop_
_entity_poly.entity_id
_entity_poly.type
_entity_poly.pdbx_seq_one_letter_code
_entity_poly.pdbx_strand_id
1 'polypeptide(L)'
;MLWAASATSDNGHGRFWDDVDEHGHRRSWIPRRYAWRLARGVDLPTGLFLYARCGNQRCVNDLHAQVLCARGVAGQTYRDNLVVSLTCPQGHLWTRQNRQENKPGKGFRCAKCNRLKSYEWQRRGGVGRERTMDELSPECRNGHRRTEQNTRFDSYGTTVCRDCQRDASQRWVDKQKAGAK
;
A
#
# COMPACT_ATOMS: atom_id res chain seq x y z
N MET A 1 -10.61 -25.48 -26.65
CA MET A 1 -9.55 -26.26 -25.97
C MET A 1 -9.83 -26.21 -24.46
N LEU A 2 -10.10 -27.35 -23.83
CA LEU A 2 -10.28 -27.47 -22.38
C LEU A 2 -8.89 -27.50 -21.73
N TRP A 3 -8.62 -26.64 -20.76
CA TRP A 3 -7.29 -26.50 -20.16
C TRP A 3 -7.08 -27.53 -19.05
N ALA A 4 -5.93 -28.21 -19.07
CA ALA A 4 -5.57 -29.22 -18.08
C ALA A 4 -5.44 -28.60 -16.67
N ALA A 5 -6.45 -28.80 -15.82
CA ALA A 5 -6.36 -28.50 -14.40
C ALA A 5 -5.50 -29.57 -13.69
N SER A 6 -4.74 -29.16 -12.67
CA SER A 6 -4.03 -30.11 -11.81
C SER A 6 -4.41 -29.87 -10.36
N ALA A 7 -4.74 -30.96 -9.65
CA ALA A 7 -5.01 -30.97 -8.22
C ALA A 7 -3.73 -31.11 -7.37
N THR A 8 -2.59 -31.46 -7.99
CA THR A 8 -1.33 -31.76 -7.29
C THR A 8 -0.27 -30.67 -7.40
N SER A 9 -0.46 -29.68 -8.28
CA SER A 9 0.45 -28.54 -8.38
C SER A 9 -0.03 -27.36 -7.53
N ASP A 10 0.88 -26.70 -6.81
CA ASP A 10 0.59 -25.48 -6.02
C ASP A 10 -0.02 -24.35 -6.85
N ASN A 11 0.27 -24.32 -8.16
CA ASN A 11 -0.24 -23.32 -9.10
C ASN A 11 -1.60 -23.70 -9.73
N GLY A 12 -2.13 -24.89 -9.44
CA GLY A 12 -3.42 -25.39 -9.93
C GLY A 12 -3.50 -25.76 -11.42
N HIS A 13 -2.38 -25.82 -12.14
CA HIS A 13 -2.31 -26.12 -13.57
C HIS A 13 -1.55 -27.40 -13.86
N GLY A 14 -2.10 -28.24 -14.73
CA GLY A 14 -1.33 -29.31 -15.38
C GLY A 14 -0.38 -28.75 -16.42
N ARG A 15 0.44 -29.62 -17.01
CA ARG A 15 1.17 -29.31 -18.24
C ARG A 15 0.56 -30.09 -19.39
N PHE A 16 0.62 -29.53 -20.59
CA PHE A 16 0.35 -30.25 -21.83
C PHE A 16 1.51 -30.02 -22.79
N TRP A 17 1.52 -30.74 -23.90
CA TRP A 17 2.58 -30.69 -24.89
C TRP A 17 1.98 -30.26 -26.22
N ASP A 18 2.74 -29.47 -26.98
CA ASP A 18 2.46 -29.25 -28.40
C ASP A 18 2.73 -30.54 -29.19
N ASP A 19 2.31 -30.52 -30.45
CA ASP A 19 2.70 -31.53 -31.43
C ASP A 19 4.22 -31.60 -31.60
N VAL A 20 4.67 -32.71 -32.15
CA VAL A 20 6.08 -32.94 -32.47
C VAL A 20 6.48 -32.00 -33.60
N ASP A 21 7.53 -31.19 -33.38
CA ASP A 21 8.09 -30.37 -34.44
C ASP A 21 8.83 -31.22 -35.50
N GLU A 22 9.23 -30.58 -36.59
CA GLU A 22 9.96 -31.23 -37.70
C GLU A 22 11.30 -31.89 -37.26
N HIS A 23 11.81 -31.53 -36.08
CA HIS A 23 13.05 -32.04 -35.50
C HIS A 23 12.79 -33.12 -34.42
N GLY A 24 11.54 -33.54 -34.22
CA GLY A 24 11.18 -34.59 -33.26
C GLY A 24 10.98 -34.10 -31.82
N HIS A 25 11.01 -32.79 -31.56
CA HIS A 25 10.86 -32.25 -30.21
C HIS A 25 9.42 -31.87 -29.89
N ARG A 26 9.02 -32.05 -28.62
CA ARG A 26 7.73 -31.56 -28.09
C ARG A 26 7.97 -30.49 -27.06
N ARG A 27 7.34 -29.32 -27.24
CA ARG A 27 7.37 -28.26 -26.24
C ARG A 27 6.30 -28.52 -25.17
N SER A 28 6.70 -28.49 -23.89
CA SER A 28 5.74 -28.53 -22.77
C SER A 28 5.26 -27.13 -22.39
N TRP A 29 3.99 -27.02 -22.03
CA TRP A 29 3.30 -25.78 -21.76
C TRP A 29 2.60 -25.76 -20.41
N ILE A 30 2.66 -24.59 -19.78
CA ILE A 30 1.73 -24.20 -18.72
C ILE A 30 0.54 -23.50 -19.40
N PRO A 31 -0.72 -23.92 -19.16
CA PRO A 31 -1.93 -23.36 -19.76
C PRO A 31 -1.98 -21.84 -19.84
N ARG A 32 -1.72 -21.15 -18.72
CA ARG A 32 -1.73 -19.68 -18.70
C ARG A 32 -0.67 -19.04 -19.61
N ARG A 33 0.53 -19.63 -19.70
CA ARG A 33 1.59 -19.10 -20.58
C ARG A 33 1.25 -19.33 -22.05
N TYR A 34 0.66 -20.49 -22.35
CA TYR A 34 0.20 -20.77 -23.70
C TYR A 34 -0.94 -19.83 -24.12
N ALA A 35 -1.94 -19.60 -23.25
CA ALA A 35 -3.02 -18.64 -23.52
C ALA A 35 -2.50 -17.21 -23.76
N TRP A 36 -1.52 -16.76 -22.96
CA TRP A 36 -0.87 -15.46 -23.16
C TRP A 36 -0.16 -15.36 -24.52
N ARG A 37 0.56 -16.43 -24.91
CA ARG A 37 1.21 -16.51 -26.22
C ARG A 37 0.20 -16.48 -27.35
N LEU A 38 -0.86 -17.30 -27.26
CA LEU A 38 -1.89 -17.37 -28.30
C LEU A 38 -2.56 -16.01 -28.52
N ALA A 39 -2.84 -15.28 -27.43
CA ALA A 39 -3.47 -13.96 -27.49
C ALA A 39 -2.55 -12.86 -28.06
N ARG A 40 -1.23 -12.97 -27.90
CA ARG A 40 -0.26 -11.90 -28.26
C ARG A 40 0.66 -12.24 -29.42
N GLY A 41 0.67 -13.49 -29.87
CA GLY A 41 1.55 -13.99 -30.94
C GLY A 41 3.04 -14.09 -30.54
N VAL A 42 3.39 -13.81 -29.29
CA VAL A 42 4.79 -13.79 -28.81
C VAL A 42 4.96 -14.64 -27.56
N ASP A 43 6.18 -15.08 -27.29
CA ASP A 43 6.54 -15.79 -26.06
C ASP A 43 6.79 -14.82 -24.90
N LEU A 44 6.45 -15.23 -23.68
CA LEU A 44 6.65 -14.39 -22.50
C LEU A 44 8.17 -14.24 -22.25
N PRO A 45 8.72 -13.01 -22.23
CA PRO A 45 10.15 -12.81 -22.04
C PRO A 45 10.71 -13.49 -20.79
N THR A 46 11.95 -13.95 -20.89
CA THR A 46 12.68 -14.59 -19.78
C THR A 46 12.75 -13.67 -18.56
N GLY A 47 12.46 -14.19 -17.38
CA GLY A 47 12.44 -13.43 -16.12
C GLY A 47 11.10 -12.76 -15.78
N LEU A 48 10.09 -12.91 -16.64
CA LEU A 48 8.72 -12.47 -16.37
C LEU A 48 7.79 -13.64 -16.00
N PHE A 49 6.77 -13.34 -15.19
CA PHE A 49 5.77 -14.27 -14.65
C PHE A 49 4.35 -13.78 -14.91
N LEU A 50 3.40 -14.71 -14.98
CA LEU A 50 1.97 -14.40 -15.17
C LEU A 50 1.16 -14.70 -13.90
N TYR A 51 0.65 -13.65 -13.28
CA TYR A 51 -0.22 -13.75 -12.11
C TYR A 51 -1.70 -13.62 -12.50
N ALA A 52 -2.58 -14.38 -11.83
CA ALA A 52 -4.03 -14.25 -12.03
C ALA A 52 -4.59 -13.12 -11.16
N ARG A 53 -4.93 -11.98 -11.77
CA ARG A 53 -5.48 -10.82 -11.06
C ARG A 53 -6.83 -11.08 -10.39
N CYS A 54 -7.56 -12.09 -10.85
CA CYS A 54 -8.84 -12.51 -10.29
C CYS A 54 -8.70 -13.32 -8.98
N GLY A 55 -7.49 -13.53 -8.45
CA GLY A 55 -7.23 -14.29 -7.23
C GLY A 55 -7.37 -15.81 -7.38
N ASN A 56 -8.07 -16.28 -8.43
CA ASN A 56 -8.13 -17.69 -8.78
C ASN A 56 -6.85 -18.15 -9.49
N GLN A 57 -5.98 -18.87 -8.78
CA GLN A 57 -4.74 -19.43 -9.33
C GLN A 57 -4.96 -20.40 -10.50
N ARG A 58 -6.15 -20.99 -10.65
CA ARG A 58 -6.50 -21.87 -11.78
C ARG A 58 -6.99 -21.11 -13.02
N CYS A 59 -7.11 -19.78 -12.96
CA CYS A 59 -7.57 -19.00 -14.11
C CYS A 59 -6.53 -18.98 -15.23
N VAL A 60 -6.99 -19.20 -16.46
CA VAL A 60 -6.19 -19.23 -17.71
C VAL A 60 -6.59 -18.13 -18.70
N ASN A 61 -7.63 -17.37 -18.39
CA ASN A 61 -8.06 -16.22 -19.19
C ASN A 61 -6.91 -15.19 -19.24
N ASP A 62 -6.48 -14.83 -20.44
CA ASP A 62 -5.36 -13.92 -20.68
C ASP A 62 -5.69 -12.47 -20.27
N LEU A 63 -6.96 -12.06 -20.31
CA LEU A 63 -7.43 -10.78 -19.79
C LEU A 63 -7.33 -10.70 -18.25
N HIS A 64 -7.29 -11.85 -17.59
CA HIS A 64 -7.07 -11.96 -16.16
C HIS A 64 -5.60 -12.19 -15.79
N ALA A 65 -4.68 -12.22 -16.78
CA ALA A 65 -3.26 -12.39 -16.54
C ALA A 65 -2.54 -11.03 -16.40
N GLN A 66 -1.73 -10.89 -15.35
CA GLN A 66 -0.86 -9.74 -15.11
C GLN A 66 0.60 -10.18 -15.24
N VAL A 67 1.39 -9.43 -16.01
CA VAL A 67 2.82 -9.69 -16.18
C VAL A 67 3.60 -9.04 -15.04
N LEU A 68 4.43 -9.82 -14.36
CA LEU A 68 5.29 -9.39 -13.25
C LEU A 68 6.75 -9.78 -13.54
N CYS A 69 7.73 -9.09 -12.94
CA CYS A 69 9.15 -9.48 -13.02
C CYS A 69 9.60 -10.20 -11.74
N ALA A 70 10.61 -11.09 -11.83
CA ALA A 70 11.14 -11.88 -10.72
C ALA A 70 11.46 -11.05 -9.44
N ARG A 71 11.99 -9.83 -9.63
CA ARG A 71 12.32 -8.90 -8.53
C ARG A 71 11.09 -8.39 -7.77
N GLY A 72 9.90 -8.52 -8.35
CA GLY A 72 8.61 -8.22 -7.71
C GLY A 72 7.96 -9.43 -7.03
N VAL A 73 8.54 -10.64 -7.06
CA VAL A 73 7.89 -11.85 -6.52
C VAL A 73 8.44 -12.24 -5.14
N ALA A 74 9.71 -11.93 -4.83
CA ALA A 74 10.31 -12.22 -3.53
C ALA A 74 9.84 -11.20 -2.46
N GLY A 75 8.64 -11.42 -1.91
CA GLY A 75 8.16 -10.72 -0.70
C GLY A 75 6.93 -9.82 -0.86
N GLN A 76 6.19 -9.92 -1.97
CA GLN A 76 5.11 -8.98 -2.26
C GLN A 76 3.72 -9.55 -1.96
N THR A 77 2.99 -8.83 -1.11
CA THR A 77 1.59 -9.10 -0.77
C THR A 77 0.68 -8.49 -1.85
N TYR A 78 -0.60 -8.85 -1.87
CA TYR A 78 -1.65 -8.35 -2.78
C TYR A 78 -1.62 -6.83 -3.12
N ARG A 79 -0.96 -6.00 -2.30
CA ARG A 79 -0.73 -4.56 -2.50
C ARG A 79 0.17 -4.21 -3.69
N ASP A 80 0.97 -5.14 -4.18
CA ASP A 80 1.98 -4.85 -5.19
C ASP A 80 1.49 -5.08 -6.64
N ASN A 81 0.24 -5.53 -6.81
CA ASN A 81 -0.48 -5.46 -8.08
C ASN A 81 -0.88 -4.02 -8.48
N LEU A 82 -0.28 -3.01 -7.85
CA LEU A 82 -0.39 -1.62 -8.27
C LEU A 82 0.14 -1.55 -9.70
N VAL A 83 -0.75 -1.31 -10.67
CA VAL A 83 -0.37 -0.64 -11.92
C VAL A 83 0.55 0.47 -11.48
N VAL A 84 1.85 0.38 -11.79
CA VAL A 84 2.82 1.41 -11.44
C VAL A 84 2.46 2.59 -12.32
N SER A 85 1.42 3.30 -11.92
CA SER A 85 0.98 4.52 -12.53
C SER A 85 2.19 5.41 -12.47
N LEU A 86 2.70 5.81 -13.64
CA LEU A 86 3.81 6.75 -13.74
C LEU A 86 3.45 8.09 -13.09
N THR A 87 2.17 8.27 -12.74
CA THR A 87 1.62 9.45 -12.09
C THR A 87 1.05 9.12 -10.70
N CYS A 88 1.10 10.09 -9.80
CA CYS A 88 0.36 10.07 -8.55
C CYS A 88 -1.16 10.15 -8.80
N PRO A 89 -2.02 9.92 -7.80
CA PRO A 89 -3.48 10.02 -7.95
C PRO A 89 -4.01 11.38 -8.45
N GLN A 90 -3.18 12.44 -8.38
CA GLN A 90 -3.49 13.78 -8.88
C GLN A 90 -2.86 14.05 -10.26
N GLY A 91 -2.32 13.02 -10.94
CA GLY A 91 -1.74 13.13 -12.28
C GLY A 91 -0.28 13.57 -12.35
N HIS A 92 0.39 13.90 -11.24
CA HIS A 92 1.80 14.29 -11.27
C HIS A 92 2.76 13.12 -11.50
N LEU A 93 3.68 13.26 -12.45
CA LEU A 93 4.71 12.26 -12.75
C LEU A 93 5.58 11.92 -11.53
N TRP A 94 5.83 10.64 -11.30
CA TRP A 94 6.76 10.13 -10.29
C TRP A 94 8.20 10.24 -10.77
N THR A 95 8.77 11.44 -10.66
CA THR A 95 10.21 11.65 -10.85
C THR A 95 10.97 11.43 -9.54
N ARG A 96 12.31 11.30 -9.60
CA ARG A 96 13.17 11.24 -8.40
C ARG A 96 12.94 12.43 -7.47
N GLN A 97 12.64 13.62 -8.01
CA GLN A 97 12.37 14.83 -7.25
C GLN A 97 10.92 14.88 -6.72
N ASN A 98 9.97 14.28 -7.43
CA ASN A 98 8.55 14.31 -7.04
C ASN A 98 8.16 13.14 -6.12
N ARG A 99 9.05 12.17 -5.95
CA ARG A 99 8.90 11.02 -5.05
C ARG A 99 9.57 11.31 -3.72
N GLN A 100 8.78 11.57 -2.70
CA GLN A 100 9.28 11.81 -1.34
C GLN A 100 8.88 10.65 -0.44
N GLU A 101 9.82 10.12 0.36
CA GLU A 101 9.50 9.10 1.36
C GLU A 101 8.72 9.72 2.54
N ASN A 102 7.69 9.03 3.04
CA ASN A 102 6.89 9.50 4.17
C ASN A 102 7.62 9.33 5.51
N LYS A 103 7.94 8.08 5.81
CA LYS A 103 8.77 7.59 6.92
C LYS A 103 9.53 6.38 6.39
N PRO A 104 10.70 6.04 6.95
CA PRO A 104 11.45 4.86 6.54
C PRO A 104 10.54 3.63 6.42
N GLY A 105 10.41 3.08 5.21
CA GLY A 105 9.62 1.88 4.94
C GLY A 105 8.09 2.05 4.96
N LYS A 106 7.55 3.27 5.09
CA LYS A 106 6.09 3.55 5.05
C LYS A 106 5.61 4.10 3.70
N GLY A 107 6.41 3.93 2.65
CA GLY A 107 6.07 4.30 1.28
C GLY A 107 6.31 5.76 0.92
N PHE A 108 5.78 6.17 -0.23
CA PHE A 108 6.08 7.45 -0.88
C PHE A 108 4.85 8.35 -1.00
N ARG A 109 5.09 9.67 -1.00
CA ARG A 109 4.11 10.72 -1.32
C ARG A 109 4.63 11.61 -2.45
N CYS A 110 3.70 12.27 -3.13
CA CYS A 110 4.01 13.23 -4.18
C CYS A 110 4.46 14.55 -3.56
N ALA A 111 5.69 14.98 -3.87
CA ALA A 111 6.25 16.23 -3.35
C ALA A 111 5.45 17.44 -3.83
N LYS A 112 4.97 17.44 -5.08
CA LYS A 112 4.11 18.51 -5.62
C LYS A 112 2.77 18.58 -4.89
N CYS A 113 2.08 17.46 -4.68
CA CYS A 113 0.85 17.44 -3.89
C CYS A 113 1.09 17.92 -2.45
N ASN A 114 2.19 17.50 -1.84
CA ASN A 114 2.53 17.92 -0.49
C ASN A 114 2.79 19.43 -0.41
N ARG A 115 3.46 20.00 -1.43
CA ARG A 115 3.72 21.43 -1.52
C ARG A 115 2.42 22.24 -1.69
N LEU A 116 1.53 21.81 -2.59
CA LEU A 116 0.20 22.42 -2.78
C LEU A 116 -0.60 22.41 -1.46
N LYS A 117 -0.63 21.27 -0.78
CA LYS A 117 -1.29 21.15 0.53
C LYS A 117 -0.70 22.11 1.57
N SER A 118 0.62 22.27 1.59
CA SER A 118 1.31 23.22 2.48
C SER A 118 0.97 24.67 2.15
N TYR A 119 0.92 25.05 0.87
CA TYR A 119 0.52 26.38 0.45
C TYR A 119 -0.93 26.67 0.82
N GLU A 120 -1.84 25.72 0.60
CA GLU A 120 -3.24 25.87 1.03
C GLU A 120 -3.36 26.04 2.53
N TRP A 121 -2.59 25.28 3.31
CA TRP A 121 -2.57 25.39 4.76
C TRP A 121 -2.05 26.76 5.22
N GLN A 122 -0.98 27.26 4.60
CA GLN A 122 -0.46 28.62 4.85
C GLN A 122 -1.47 29.69 4.45
N ARG A 123 -2.10 29.57 3.28
CA ARG A 123 -3.14 30.50 2.80
C ARG A 123 -4.35 30.54 3.72
N ARG A 124 -4.69 29.42 4.36
CA ARG A 124 -5.76 29.31 5.37
C ARG A 124 -5.33 29.81 6.77
N GLY A 125 -4.12 30.35 6.91
CA GLY A 125 -3.64 30.95 8.15
C GLY A 125 -2.67 30.10 8.97
N GLY A 126 -2.32 28.88 8.55
CA GLY A 126 -1.24 28.06 9.13
C GLY A 126 -1.36 27.69 10.62
N VAL A 127 -2.32 28.24 11.33
CA VAL A 127 -2.56 28.02 12.75
C VAL A 127 -4.07 28.08 12.90
N GLY A 128 -4.67 27.11 13.60
CA GLY A 128 -6.10 27.19 13.90
C GLY A 128 -6.38 28.52 14.61
N ARG A 129 -7.56 29.11 14.38
CA ARG A 129 -7.99 30.31 15.12
C ARG A 129 -7.75 30.10 16.61
N GLU A 130 -7.33 31.15 17.31
CA GLU A 130 -7.20 31.11 18.77
C GLU A 130 -8.55 30.71 19.38
N ARG A 131 -8.53 29.69 20.25
CA ARG A 131 -9.71 29.20 20.95
C ARG A 131 -9.68 29.71 22.37
N THR A 132 -10.82 30.12 22.89
CA THR A 132 -10.94 30.55 24.29
C THR A 132 -11.49 29.41 25.17
N MET A 133 -11.35 29.56 26.50
CA MET A 133 -11.89 28.57 27.45
C MET A 133 -13.42 28.43 27.35
N ASP A 134 -14.13 29.50 26.97
CA ASP A 134 -15.60 29.53 26.85
C ASP A 134 -16.13 28.64 25.72
N GLU A 135 -15.30 28.38 24.70
CA GLU A 135 -15.65 27.51 23.58
C GLU A 135 -15.45 26.02 23.91
N LEU A 136 -14.94 25.70 25.09
CA LEU A 136 -14.61 24.34 25.49
C LEU A 136 -15.70 23.73 26.36
N SER A 137 -15.87 22.42 26.21
CA SER A 137 -16.68 21.66 27.16
C SER A 137 -16.03 21.70 28.55
N PRO A 138 -16.84 21.80 29.63
CA PRO A 138 -16.35 21.83 31.03
C PRO A 138 -15.51 20.62 31.42
N GLU A 139 -15.67 19.50 30.72
CA GLU A 139 -14.90 18.27 30.91
C GLU A 139 -14.18 17.86 29.63
N CYS A 140 -12.99 17.30 29.77
CA CYS A 140 -12.24 16.73 28.65
C CYS A 140 -12.80 15.37 28.23
N ARG A 141 -12.32 14.82 27.11
CA ARG A 141 -12.77 13.51 26.60
C ARG A 141 -12.58 12.36 27.59
N ASN A 142 -11.65 12.50 28.53
CA ASN A 142 -11.36 11.51 29.56
C ASN A 142 -12.03 11.84 30.91
N GLY A 143 -12.93 12.84 30.96
CA GLY A 143 -13.66 13.21 32.17
C GLY A 143 -12.93 14.18 33.11
N HIS A 144 -11.73 14.65 32.78
CA HIS A 144 -11.04 15.64 33.62
C HIS A 144 -11.70 17.02 33.47
N ARG A 145 -11.95 17.68 34.60
CA ARG A 145 -12.46 19.04 34.63
C ARG A 145 -11.49 20.01 33.95
N ARG A 146 -11.98 20.77 32.97
CA ARG A 146 -11.24 21.84 32.32
C ARG A 146 -11.29 23.09 33.16
N THR A 147 -10.11 23.54 33.57
CA THR A 147 -9.85 24.83 34.21
C THR A 147 -8.72 25.51 33.46
N GLU A 148 -8.51 26.81 33.66
CA GLU A 148 -7.35 27.52 33.11
C GLU A 148 -6.01 26.91 33.55
N GLN A 149 -5.97 26.32 34.75
CA GLN A 149 -4.79 25.64 35.28
C GLN A 149 -4.55 24.26 34.64
N ASN A 150 -5.61 23.54 34.27
CA ASN A 150 -5.54 22.20 33.67
C ASN A 150 -5.56 22.22 32.13
N THR A 151 -5.92 23.35 31.53
CA THR A 151 -6.13 23.46 30.09
C THR A 151 -5.11 24.42 29.50
N ARG A 152 -4.40 23.98 28.48
CA ARG A 152 -3.56 24.86 27.66
C ARG A 152 -3.89 24.69 26.19
N PHE A 153 -3.65 25.72 25.39
CA PHE A 153 -3.69 25.62 23.94
C PHE A 153 -2.26 25.45 23.41
N ASP A 154 -2.05 24.56 22.44
CA ASP A 154 -0.75 24.40 21.78
C ASP A 154 -0.55 25.44 20.65
N SER A 155 0.61 25.43 20.01
CA SER A 155 0.93 26.33 18.90
C SER A 155 0.07 26.12 17.65
N TYR A 156 -0.79 25.11 17.61
CA TYR A 156 -1.77 24.87 16.56
C TYR A 156 -3.20 25.27 16.98
N GLY A 157 -3.37 25.80 18.19
CA GLY A 157 -4.66 26.10 18.80
C GLY A 157 -5.37 24.86 19.36
N THR A 158 -4.69 23.72 19.48
CA THR A 158 -5.22 22.46 20.01
C THR A 158 -5.31 22.50 21.54
N THR A 159 -6.48 22.20 22.08
CA THR A 159 -6.70 22.11 23.53
C THR A 159 -6.02 20.86 24.10
N VAL A 160 -5.10 21.07 25.03
CA VAL A 160 -4.38 20.03 25.77
C VAL A 160 -4.82 20.08 27.23
N CYS A 161 -5.31 18.95 27.75
CA CYS A 161 -5.56 18.74 29.16
C CYS A 161 -4.28 18.22 29.83
N ARG A 162 -3.79 18.93 30.84
CA ARG A 162 -2.54 18.60 31.56
C ARG A 162 -2.67 17.32 32.37
N ASP A 163 -3.84 17.02 32.91
CA ASP A 163 -4.09 15.75 33.60
C ASP A 163 -4.07 14.57 32.63
N CYS A 164 -4.68 14.70 31.44
CA CYS A 164 -4.55 13.67 30.39
C CYS A 164 -3.08 13.44 30.01
N GLN A 165 -2.29 14.51 29.93
CA GLN A 165 -0.87 14.41 29.62
C GLN A 165 -0.11 13.66 30.73
N ARG A 166 -0.43 13.94 32.00
CA ARG A 166 0.13 13.27 33.17
C ARG A 166 -0.22 11.78 33.19
N ASP A 167 -1.48 11.43 32.97
CA ASP A 167 -1.92 10.04 32.91
C ASP A 167 -1.23 9.26 31.80
N ALA A 168 -1.08 9.88 30.62
CA ALA A 168 -0.37 9.26 29.50
C ALA A 168 1.11 9.03 29.83
N SER A 169 1.77 9.99 30.48
CA SER A 169 3.14 9.84 30.98
C SER A 169 3.25 8.70 31.99
N GLN A 170 2.31 8.61 32.94
CA GLN A 170 2.30 7.54 33.94
C GLN A 170 2.16 6.15 33.29
N ARG A 171 1.21 5.99 32.36
CA ARG A 171 1.03 4.74 31.60
C ARG A 171 2.29 4.32 30.84
N TRP A 172 3.04 5.28 30.30
CA TRP A 172 4.31 4.99 29.62
C TRP A 172 5.37 4.50 30.62
N VAL A 173 5.50 5.15 31.77
CA VAL A 173 6.42 4.72 32.84
C VAL A 173 6.07 3.32 33.34
N ASP A 174 4.78 3.05 33.58
CA ASP A 174 4.30 1.75 34.06
C ASP A 174 4.59 0.64 33.04
N LYS A 175 4.41 0.93 31.74
CA LYS A 175 4.76 0.00 30.65
C LYS A 175 6.26 -0.31 30.60
N GLN A 176 7.12 0.69 30.81
CA GLN A 176 8.58 0.48 30.85
C GLN A 176 8.99 -0.38 32.05
N LYS A 177 8.38 -0.13 33.23
CA LYS A 177 8.62 -0.96 34.43
C LYS A 177 8.15 -2.40 34.25
N ALA A 178 7.00 -2.61 33.60
CA ALA A 178 6.44 -3.94 33.35
C ALA A 178 7.24 -4.74 32.31
N GLY A 179 7.84 -4.08 31.31
CA GLY A 179 8.67 -4.74 30.29
C GLY A 179 10.14 -4.95 30.69
N ALA A 180 10.56 -4.40 31.83
CA ALA A 180 11.90 -4.56 32.40
C ALA A 180 11.98 -5.70 33.45
N LYS A 181 10.92 -6.52 33.57
CA LYS A 181 10.85 -7.70 34.44
C LYS A 181 10.99 -8.98 33.64
#